data_AF-B7PPP9-F1
#
_entry.id   AF-B7PPP9-F1
#
_cell.length_a   1.000
_cell.length_b   1.000
_cell.length_c   1.000
_cell.angle_alpha   90.00
_cell.angle_beta   90.00
_cell.angle_gamma   90.00
#
_symmetry.space_group_name_H-M   'P 1'
#
loop_
_entity.id
_entity.type
_entity.pdbx_description
1 polymer ?
#
loop_
_entity_poly.entity_id
_entity_poly.type
_entity_poly.pdbx_seq_one_letter_code
_entity_poly.pdbx_strand_id
1 'polypeptide(L)'
;PELELPADAGFLDDDDDDEDELSLPARAAEQAEHLVRKVLEEAEQAEQLVRKVWEEAWKVCHFTSLPQWLQDNDFLHKGHRPPLPSFSACFRSIFRIHTETGNIWTHLLGCLAFTGMALYFLTRPSAEIQWQEKVVFASFFAGAIMCMGMSFTFHTVSCHSEKVGKLFSKLDYCGIALLIIGSFVPWLYYGFYCDYQPKLVYLTVVIVLGIAAVVVSLWDKFGEPRYRPLRAGEDFFQVFATRLEQCI
;
A
#
# COMPACT_ATOMS: atom_id res chain seq x y z
N PRO A 1 40.46 71.49 55.06
CA PRO A 1 40.64 70.33 55.96
C PRO A 1 39.94 69.09 55.36
N GLU A 2 40.65 68.06 54.87
CA GLU A 2 42.02 67.59 55.21
C GLU A 2 42.14 67.27 56.72
N LEU A 3 42.71 66.15 57.17
CA LEU A 3 43.39 65.01 56.51
C LEU A 3 43.12 63.76 57.43
N GLU A 4 43.46 62.48 57.19
CA GLU A 4 44.46 61.81 56.33
C GLU A 4 43.95 60.45 55.78
N LEU A 5 44.76 59.80 54.95
CA LEU A 5 44.82 58.34 54.74
C LEU A 5 46.25 57.88 55.08
N PRO A 6 46.44 56.70 55.69
CA PRO A 6 47.23 55.64 55.03
C PRO A 6 46.51 54.26 55.09
N ALA A 7 46.54 53.44 54.02
CA ALA A 7 47.59 52.46 53.68
C ALA A 7 47.71 51.33 54.74
N ASP A 8 47.20 50.10 54.50
CA ASP A 8 47.68 49.05 53.55
C ASP A 8 48.75 48.13 54.15
N ALA A 9 48.39 46.85 54.40
CA ALA A 9 49.20 45.63 54.19
C ALA A 9 48.60 44.40 54.94
N GLY A 10 48.64 43.21 54.32
CA GLY A 10 48.40 41.90 54.95
C GLY A 10 46.94 41.41 54.87
N PHE A 11 46.52 40.31 54.22
CA PHE A 11 47.10 38.99 53.86
C PHE A 11 46.76 37.86 54.88
N LEU A 12 45.71 37.10 54.54
CA LEU A 12 45.33 35.76 55.03
C LEU A 12 44.98 35.64 56.54
N ASP A 13 44.32 34.57 57.02
CA ASP A 13 43.83 33.32 56.40
C ASP A 13 42.30 33.13 56.61
N ASP A 14 41.71 32.23 55.80
CA ASP A 14 40.60 31.26 56.03
C ASP A 14 39.42 31.62 56.98
N ASP A 15 38.15 31.41 56.62
CA ASP A 15 37.54 30.11 56.29
C ASP A 15 36.23 30.24 55.46
N ASP A 16 35.71 29.08 55.01
CA ASP A 16 34.37 28.83 54.41
C ASP A 16 34.08 29.43 53.01
N ASP A 17 34.78 28.91 51.99
CA ASP A 17 34.34 28.90 50.59
C ASP A 17 33.09 28.01 50.40
N ASP A 18 31.89 28.58 50.52
CA ASP A 18 30.63 27.97 50.05
C ASP A 18 30.45 28.15 48.51
N GLU A 19 31.52 28.00 47.71
CA GLU A 19 31.39 27.84 46.25
C GLU A 19 30.93 26.41 45.90
N ASP A 20 29.97 26.33 44.98
CA ASP A 20 29.23 25.13 44.56
C ASP A 20 30.14 24.06 43.87
N GLU A 21 31.01 23.39 44.62
CA GLU A 21 31.80 22.22 44.14
C GLU A 21 30.93 20.95 44.07
N LEU A 22 29.78 21.09 43.42
CA LEU A 22 28.89 20.00 43.05
C LEU A 22 29.69 18.95 42.25
N SER A 23 29.96 17.83 42.92
CA SER A 23 30.99 16.87 42.52
C SER A 23 30.85 16.36 41.08
N LEU A 24 31.96 15.94 40.47
CA LEU A 24 32.03 15.38 39.11
C LEU A 24 30.88 14.41 38.74
N PRO A 25 30.51 13.39 39.55
CA PRO A 25 29.38 12.52 39.24
C PRO A 25 28.01 13.23 39.30
N ALA A 26 27.85 14.25 40.14
CA ALA A 26 26.62 15.04 40.21
C ALA A 26 26.46 15.98 39.00
N ARG A 27 27.54 16.62 38.52
CA ARG A 27 27.52 17.38 37.25
C ARG A 27 27.20 16.48 36.04
N ALA A 28 27.70 15.23 36.05
CA ALA A 28 27.37 14.25 35.03
C ALA A 28 25.88 13.80 35.10
N ALA A 29 25.32 13.68 36.31
CA ALA A 29 23.90 13.38 36.50
C ALA A 29 22.99 14.53 36.02
N GLU A 30 23.30 15.78 36.38
CA GLU A 30 22.56 16.97 35.93
C GLU A 30 22.57 17.11 34.40
N GLN A 31 23.73 16.90 33.76
CA GLN A 31 23.82 16.88 32.29
C GLN A 31 22.99 15.74 31.66
N ALA A 32 22.95 14.57 32.30
CA ALA A 32 22.11 13.46 31.84
C ALA A 32 20.61 13.77 31.99
N GLU A 33 20.19 14.36 33.12
CA GLU A 33 18.80 14.77 33.34
C GLU A 33 18.36 15.86 32.35
N HIS A 34 19.20 16.87 32.12
CA HIS A 34 18.94 17.90 31.10
C HIS A 34 18.83 17.30 29.69
N LEU A 35 19.70 16.34 29.33
CA LEU A 35 19.64 15.64 28.04
C LEU A 35 18.37 14.80 27.90
N VAL A 36 18.01 14.03 28.93
CA VAL A 36 16.77 13.22 28.97
C VAL A 36 15.55 14.12 28.85
N ARG A 37 15.50 15.22 29.60
CA ARG A 37 14.41 16.20 29.54
C ARG A 37 14.26 16.79 28.15
N LYS A 38 15.36 17.20 27.52
CA LYS A 38 15.33 17.71 26.14
C LYS A 38 14.83 16.67 25.14
N VAL A 39 15.25 15.40 25.26
CA VAL A 39 14.76 14.31 24.40
C VAL A 39 13.26 14.04 24.61
N LEU A 40 12.76 14.15 25.85
CA LEU A 40 11.33 14.05 26.15
C LEU A 40 10.54 15.22 25.55
N GLU A 41 11.03 16.46 25.68
CA GLU A 41 10.41 17.66 25.09
C GLU A 41 10.40 17.61 23.55
N GLU A 42 11.46 17.12 22.91
CA GLU A 42 11.51 16.89 21.46
C GLU A 42 10.55 15.76 21.01
N ALA A 43 10.45 14.67 21.78
CA ALA A 43 9.53 13.57 21.51
C ALA A 43 8.05 13.99 21.68
N GLU A 44 7.73 14.77 22.71
CA GLU A 44 6.37 15.28 22.92
C GLU A 44 5.97 16.28 21.83
N GLN A 45 6.88 17.17 21.41
CA GLN A 45 6.65 18.05 20.26
C GLN A 45 6.39 17.25 18.97
N ALA A 46 7.15 16.18 18.73
CA ALA A 46 6.93 15.28 17.59
C ALA A 46 5.55 14.60 17.66
N GLU A 47 5.12 14.11 18.84
CA GLU A 47 3.79 13.51 18.99
C GLU A 47 2.66 14.56 18.79
N GLN A 48 2.81 15.76 19.34
CA GLN A 48 1.84 16.85 19.16
C GLN A 48 1.73 17.28 17.69
N LEU A 49 2.84 17.32 16.94
CA LEU A 49 2.83 17.58 15.50
C LEU A 49 2.13 16.45 14.72
N VAL A 50 2.43 15.19 15.03
CA VAL A 50 1.75 14.03 14.43
C VAL A 50 0.24 14.05 14.71
N ARG A 51 -0.17 14.35 15.95
CA ARG A 51 -1.59 14.49 16.32
C ARG A 51 -2.28 15.61 15.53
N LYS A 52 -1.71 16.81 15.47
CA LYS A 52 -2.27 17.93 14.70
C LYS A 52 -2.44 17.57 13.22
N VAL A 53 -1.38 17.05 12.58
CA VAL A 53 -1.44 16.61 11.17
C VAL A 53 -2.48 15.49 10.96
N TRP A 54 -2.68 14.59 11.92
CA TRP A 54 -3.67 13.51 11.83
C TRP A 54 -5.12 13.99 12.01
N GLU A 55 -5.36 14.97 12.87
CA GLU A 55 -6.68 15.58 13.08
C GLU A 55 -7.08 16.54 11.96
N GLU A 56 -6.12 17.31 11.45
CA GLU A 56 -6.28 18.21 10.29
C GLU A 56 -6.47 17.44 8.96
N ALA A 57 -5.88 16.23 8.82
CA ALA A 57 -5.89 15.48 7.57
C ALA A 57 -7.31 15.16 7.06
N TRP A 58 -8.14 14.50 7.89
CA TRP A 58 -9.57 14.20 7.67
C TRP A 58 -10.09 13.28 8.79
N LYS A 59 -11.42 13.19 8.96
CA LYS A 59 -12.11 12.25 9.89
C LYS A 59 -12.97 11.25 9.12
N VAL A 60 -13.07 10.01 9.60
CA VAL A 60 -13.96 8.98 9.01
C VAL A 60 -15.43 9.40 9.08
N CYS A 61 -16.21 8.97 8.09
CA CYS A 61 -17.62 9.35 7.95
C CYS A 61 -18.58 8.13 7.97
N HIS A 62 -19.88 8.44 8.06
CA HIS A 62 -20.97 7.48 7.97
C HIS A 62 -21.37 7.26 6.51
N PHE A 63 -21.88 6.07 6.16
CA PHE A 63 -22.27 5.71 4.79
C PHE A 63 -23.24 6.73 4.16
N THR A 64 -24.27 7.13 4.90
CA THR A 64 -25.26 8.12 4.46
C THR A 64 -24.72 9.54 4.28
N SER A 65 -23.49 9.81 4.72
CA SER A 65 -22.78 11.09 4.52
C SER A 65 -21.84 11.07 3.31
N LEU A 66 -21.65 9.92 2.66
CA LEU A 66 -20.87 9.80 1.43
C LEU A 66 -21.63 10.35 0.22
N PRO A 67 -20.95 10.87 -0.81
CA PRO A 67 -21.56 11.05 -2.12
C PRO A 67 -21.90 9.69 -2.74
N GLN A 68 -22.93 9.64 -3.59
CA GLN A 68 -23.50 8.40 -4.13
C GLN A 68 -22.46 7.51 -4.87
N TRP A 69 -21.42 8.08 -5.47
CA TRP A 69 -20.36 7.35 -6.16
C TRP A 69 -19.35 6.64 -5.22
N LEU A 70 -19.44 6.85 -3.90
CA LEU A 70 -18.73 6.07 -2.87
C LEU A 70 -19.65 5.13 -2.09
N GLN A 71 -20.96 5.15 -2.33
CA GLN A 71 -21.95 4.32 -1.63
C GLN A 71 -22.09 2.92 -2.28
N ASP A 72 -21.01 2.13 -2.32
CA ASP A 72 -21.00 0.82 -3.01
C ASP A 72 -21.56 -0.34 -2.16
N ASN A 73 -21.48 -0.26 -0.82
CA ASN A 73 -21.97 -1.30 0.10
C ASN A 73 -22.63 -0.68 1.34
N ASP A 74 -23.96 -0.79 1.41
CA ASP A 74 -24.82 -0.21 2.44
C ASP A 74 -24.75 -0.94 3.79
N PHE A 75 -24.32 -2.21 3.82
CA PHE A 75 -24.03 -2.93 5.05
C PHE A 75 -22.82 -2.35 5.82
N LEU A 76 -21.93 -1.62 5.15
CA LEU A 76 -20.80 -0.94 5.79
C LEU A 76 -21.23 0.46 6.26
N HIS A 77 -21.78 0.58 7.47
CA HIS A 77 -22.37 1.85 7.92
C HIS A 77 -21.34 2.93 8.33
N LYS A 78 -20.14 2.56 8.79
CA LYS A 78 -19.16 3.48 9.43
C LYS A 78 -17.73 3.20 8.99
N GLY A 79 -16.85 4.18 9.19
CA GLY A 79 -15.40 4.04 8.98
C GLY A 79 -14.93 4.41 7.57
N HIS A 80 -15.77 5.10 6.80
CA HIS A 80 -15.46 5.45 5.41
C HIS A 80 -14.56 6.68 5.29
N ARG A 81 -13.74 6.72 4.24
CA ARG A 81 -13.01 7.93 3.84
C ARG A 81 -13.98 8.93 3.20
N PRO A 82 -13.95 10.23 3.57
CA PRO A 82 -14.61 11.27 2.79
C PRO A 82 -13.92 11.43 1.42
N PRO A 83 -14.48 12.22 0.49
CA PRO A 83 -13.78 12.58 -0.74
C PRO A 83 -12.46 13.31 -0.44
N LEU A 84 -11.34 12.81 -0.96
CA LEU A 84 -9.99 13.35 -0.75
C LEU A 84 -9.38 13.80 -2.09
N PRO A 85 -9.61 15.03 -2.57
CA PRO A 85 -9.16 15.52 -3.88
C PRO A 85 -7.65 15.83 -3.94
N SER A 86 -6.83 14.96 -3.38
CA SER A 86 -5.37 14.99 -3.43
C SER A 86 -4.83 13.56 -3.35
N PHE A 87 -4.13 13.11 -4.39
CA PHE A 87 -3.46 11.80 -4.40
C PHE A 87 -2.55 11.60 -3.17
N SER A 88 -1.87 12.64 -2.69
CA SER A 88 -1.03 12.56 -1.49
C SER A 88 -1.85 12.20 -0.24
N ALA A 89 -3.08 12.72 -0.11
CA ALA A 89 -3.99 12.34 0.97
C ALA A 89 -4.50 10.90 0.83
N CYS A 90 -4.76 10.44 -0.40
CA CYS A 90 -5.09 9.04 -0.69
C CYS A 90 -3.95 8.09 -0.31
N PHE A 91 -2.72 8.33 -0.77
CA PHE A 91 -1.57 7.48 -0.41
C PHE A 91 -1.22 7.55 1.09
N ARG A 92 -1.37 8.71 1.75
CA ARG A 92 -1.24 8.80 3.22
C ARG A 92 -2.33 8.02 3.97
N SER A 93 -3.49 7.76 3.35
CA SER A 93 -4.55 6.97 3.99
C SER A 93 -4.22 5.48 4.16
N ILE A 94 -3.23 4.94 3.42
CA ILE A 94 -2.75 3.54 3.55
C ILE A 94 -2.40 3.19 5.02
N PHE A 95 -1.87 4.15 5.77
CA PHE A 95 -1.47 4.01 7.17
C PHE A 95 -2.57 4.43 8.17
N ARG A 96 -3.80 4.63 7.72
CA ARG A 96 -4.98 4.95 8.55
C ARG A 96 -5.98 3.79 8.51
N ILE A 97 -6.73 3.62 9.59
CA ILE A 97 -7.78 2.61 9.69
C ILE A 97 -9.09 3.18 9.12
N HIS A 98 -9.62 2.53 8.09
CA HIS A 98 -10.88 2.81 7.42
C HIS A 98 -11.37 1.55 6.69
N THR A 99 -12.57 1.59 6.11
CA THR A 99 -13.18 0.45 5.38
C THR A 99 -12.25 -0.17 4.32
N GLU A 100 -11.58 0.67 3.51
CA GLU A 100 -10.66 0.19 2.45
C GLU A 100 -9.28 -0.32 2.95
N THR A 101 -8.94 -0.24 4.25
CA THR A 101 -7.57 -0.57 4.71
C THR A 101 -7.23 -2.05 4.46
N GLY A 102 -8.20 -2.96 4.64
CA GLY A 102 -7.99 -4.38 4.34
C GLY A 102 -7.63 -4.61 2.88
N ASN A 103 -8.45 -4.08 1.96
CA ASN A 103 -8.28 -4.21 0.51
C ASN A 103 -6.93 -3.65 0.03
N ILE A 104 -6.53 -2.47 0.54
CA ILE A 104 -5.23 -1.87 0.24
C ILE A 104 -4.09 -2.83 0.64
N TRP A 105 -4.10 -3.34 1.88
CA TRP A 105 -2.98 -4.13 2.40
C TRP A 105 -2.92 -5.55 1.84
N THR A 106 -4.05 -6.22 1.56
CA THR A 106 -4.03 -7.55 0.91
C THR A 106 -3.45 -7.48 -0.50
N HIS A 107 -3.89 -6.50 -1.30
CA HIS A 107 -3.40 -6.34 -2.66
C HIS A 107 -1.96 -5.82 -2.72
N LEU A 108 -1.55 -4.93 -1.81
CA LEU A 108 -0.15 -4.48 -1.67
C LEU A 108 0.80 -5.64 -1.33
N LEU A 109 0.49 -6.42 -0.28
CA LEU A 109 1.33 -7.53 0.16
C LEU A 109 1.41 -8.63 -0.91
N GLY A 110 0.30 -8.93 -1.59
CA GLY A 110 0.30 -9.87 -2.72
C GLY A 110 1.13 -9.38 -3.90
N CYS A 111 1.06 -8.09 -4.25
CA CYS A 111 1.89 -7.48 -5.30
C CYS A 111 3.40 -7.62 -4.98
N LEU A 112 3.80 -7.35 -3.74
CA LEU A 112 5.18 -7.53 -3.27
C LEU A 112 5.60 -9.00 -3.28
N ALA A 113 4.73 -9.93 -2.85
CA ALA A 113 5.00 -11.36 -2.84
C ALA A 113 5.18 -11.93 -4.26
N PHE A 114 4.31 -11.60 -5.21
CA PHE A 114 4.45 -12.00 -6.61
C PHE A 114 5.69 -11.37 -7.27
N THR A 115 6.04 -10.12 -6.93
CA THR A 115 7.27 -9.47 -7.40
C THR A 115 8.51 -10.21 -6.89
N GLY A 116 8.57 -10.55 -5.60
CA GLY A 116 9.67 -11.33 -5.02
C GLY A 116 9.79 -12.74 -5.64
N MET A 117 8.66 -13.42 -5.85
CA MET A 117 8.63 -14.74 -6.49
C MET A 117 9.09 -14.68 -7.96
N ALA A 118 8.66 -13.66 -8.70
CA ALA A 118 9.07 -13.44 -10.09
C ALA A 118 10.58 -13.18 -10.19
N LEU A 119 11.12 -12.32 -9.33
CA LEU A 119 12.57 -12.06 -9.26
C LEU A 119 13.35 -13.34 -8.92
N TYR A 120 12.90 -14.12 -7.94
CA TYR A 120 13.54 -15.39 -7.59
C TYR A 120 13.53 -16.40 -8.74
N PHE A 121 12.37 -16.58 -9.40
CA PHE A 121 12.21 -17.56 -10.47
C PHE A 121 13.00 -17.20 -11.73
N LEU A 122 12.91 -15.94 -12.18
CA LEU A 122 13.51 -15.50 -13.43
C LEU A 122 15.05 -15.39 -13.34
N THR A 123 15.59 -15.17 -12.14
CA THR A 123 17.05 -15.11 -11.89
C THR A 123 17.73 -16.47 -11.69
N ARG A 124 16.99 -17.59 -11.57
CA ARG A 124 17.60 -18.93 -11.50
C ARG A 124 18.50 -19.19 -12.72
N PRO A 125 19.64 -19.89 -12.59
CA PRO A 125 20.49 -20.22 -13.74
C PRO A 125 19.74 -20.98 -14.83
N SER A 126 20.06 -20.73 -16.11
CA SER A 126 19.42 -21.45 -17.23
C SER A 126 19.84 -22.92 -17.36
N ALA A 127 20.74 -23.39 -16.48
CA ALA A 127 21.02 -24.81 -16.26
C ALA A 127 19.94 -25.50 -15.40
N GLU A 128 19.13 -24.74 -14.66
CA GLU A 128 18.03 -25.25 -13.83
C GLU A 128 16.67 -25.04 -14.49
N ILE A 129 16.41 -23.84 -15.01
CA ILE A 129 15.12 -23.45 -15.61
C ILE A 129 15.35 -22.94 -17.03
N GLN A 130 14.75 -23.60 -18.03
CA GLN A 130 14.95 -23.22 -19.43
C GLN A 130 14.36 -21.85 -19.74
N TRP A 131 14.90 -21.17 -20.75
CA TRP A 131 14.47 -19.79 -21.06
C TRP A 131 13.01 -19.73 -21.53
N GLN A 132 12.51 -20.78 -22.17
CA GLN A 132 11.11 -20.94 -22.56
C GLN A 132 10.20 -20.95 -21.33
N GLU A 133 10.56 -21.71 -20.30
CA GLU A 133 9.82 -21.80 -19.03
C GLU A 133 9.82 -20.46 -18.29
N LYS A 134 10.95 -19.73 -18.33
CA LYS A 134 11.02 -18.35 -17.82
C LYS A 134 10.06 -17.41 -18.54
N VAL A 135 9.99 -17.43 -19.88
CA VAL A 135 9.04 -16.61 -20.65
C VAL A 135 7.59 -17.00 -20.34
N VAL A 136 7.32 -18.29 -20.24
CA VAL A 136 6.01 -18.86 -19.92
C VAL A 136 5.53 -18.40 -18.53
N PHE A 137 6.32 -18.59 -17.47
CA PHE A 137 5.97 -18.11 -16.13
C PHE A 137 6.03 -16.59 -15.97
N ALA A 138 6.87 -15.87 -16.73
CA ALA A 138 6.89 -14.41 -16.72
C ALA A 138 5.53 -13.81 -17.11
N SER A 139 4.77 -14.46 -18.01
CA SER A 139 3.42 -13.99 -18.37
C SER A 139 2.42 -14.09 -17.21
N PHE A 140 2.48 -15.17 -16.42
CA PHE A 140 1.71 -15.32 -15.17
C PHE A 140 2.11 -14.27 -14.14
N PHE A 141 3.41 -14.12 -13.88
CA PHE A 141 3.91 -13.13 -12.93
C PHE A 141 3.55 -11.69 -13.34
N ALA A 142 3.64 -11.35 -14.63
CA ALA A 142 3.21 -10.04 -15.14
C ALA A 142 1.71 -9.81 -14.90
N GLY A 143 0.85 -10.79 -15.24
CA GLY A 143 -0.59 -10.71 -14.98
C GLY A 143 -0.91 -10.54 -13.49
N ALA A 144 -0.26 -11.31 -12.61
CA ALA A 144 -0.45 -11.22 -11.17
C ALA A 144 0.01 -9.88 -10.56
N ILE A 145 1.21 -9.40 -10.93
CA ILE A 145 1.75 -8.12 -10.45
C ILE A 145 0.88 -6.95 -10.97
N MET A 146 0.45 -7.00 -12.24
CA MET A 146 -0.45 -5.98 -12.79
C MET A 146 -1.81 -5.98 -12.09
N CYS A 147 -2.44 -7.15 -11.90
CA CYS A 147 -3.72 -7.26 -11.21
C CYS A 147 -3.64 -6.71 -9.78
N MET A 148 -2.67 -7.18 -8.99
CA MET A 148 -2.54 -6.77 -7.59
C MET A 148 -2.12 -5.30 -7.46
N GLY A 149 -1.27 -4.79 -8.35
CA GLY A 149 -0.89 -3.38 -8.40
C GLY A 149 -2.01 -2.43 -8.84
N MET A 150 -2.82 -2.82 -9.82
CA MET A 150 -4.00 -2.05 -10.25
C MET A 150 -5.04 -1.99 -9.12
N SER A 151 -5.33 -3.13 -8.48
CA SER A 151 -6.29 -3.21 -7.37
C SER A 151 -5.85 -2.42 -6.14
N PHE A 152 -4.59 -2.59 -5.70
CA PHE A 152 -3.98 -1.76 -4.64
C PHE A 152 -4.11 -0.26 -4.95
N THR A 153 -3.83 0.15 -6.19
CA THR A 153 -3.91 1.55 -6.60
C THR A 153 -5.35 2.03 -6.59
N PHE A 154 -6.30 1.25 -7.12
CA PHE A 154 -7.73 1.55 -7.08
C PHE A 154 -8.23 1.73 -5.64
N HIS A 155 -8.05 0.73 -4.78
CA HIS A 155 -8.46 0.82 -3.37
C HIS A 155 -7.75 1.96 -2.63
N THR A 156 -6.54 2.36 -3.03
CA THR A 156 -5.87 3.55 -2.49
C THR A 156 -6.56 4.84 -2.95
N VAL A 157 -6.76 5.04 -4.26
CA VAL A 157 -7.26 6.31 -4.83
C VAL A 157 -8.77 6.40 -5.02
N SER A 158 -9.53 5.36 -4.67
CA SER A 158 -11.00 5.30 -4.88
C SER A 158 -11.74 6.47 -4.26
N CYS A 159 -11.26 7.00 -3.13
CA CYS A 159 -11.82 8.19 -2.46
C CYS A 159 -11.49 9.54 -3.13
N HIS A 160 -10.69 9.59 -4.20
CA HIS A 160 -10.16 10.86 -4.72
C HIS A 160 -11.23 11.78 -5.34
N SER A 161 -11.89 11.28 -6.38
CA SER A 161 -12.98 11.95 -7.08
C SER A 161 -13.67 10.96 -8.01
N GLU A 162 -14.93 11.18 -8.35
CA GLU A 162 -15.75 10.26 -9.17
C GLU A 162 -15.05 9.81 -10.46
N LYS A 163 -14.40 10.74 -11.17
CA LYS A 163 -13.66 10.44 -12.42
C LYS A 163 -12.46 9.53 -12.18
N VAL A 164 -11.71 9.75 -11.09
CA VAL A 164 -10.54 8.95 -10.73
C VAL A 164 -10.98 7.58 -10.22
N GLY A 165 -11.97 7.50 -9.33
CA GLY A 165 -12.54 6.23 -8.85
C GLY A 165 -13.06 5.36 -9.99
N LYS A 166 -13.83 5.94 -10.92
CA LYS A 166 -14.32 5.22 -12.11
C LYS A 166 -13.18 4.75 -13.03
N LEU A 167 -12.17 5.59 -13.28
CA LEU A 167 -11.03 5.20 -14.12
C LEU A 167 -10.25 4.03 -13.51
N PHE A 168 -9.89 4.11 -12.22
CA PHE A 168 -9.13 3.05 -11.57
C PHE A 168 -9.95 1.78 -11.33
N SER A 169 -11.26 1.88 -11.12
CA SER A 169 -12.16 0.70 -11.08
C SER A 169 -12.17 -0.07 -12.40
N LYS A 170 -12.14 0.62 -13.55
CA LYS A 170 -11.99 -0.07 -14.85
C LYS A 170 -10.63 -0.75 -15.00
N LEU A 171 -9.55 -0.11 -14.50
CA LEU A 171 -8.20 -0.69 -14.54
C LEU A 171 -8.09 -1.93 -13.63
N ASP A 172 -8.75 -1.93 -12.47
CA ASP A 172 -8.85 -3.09 -11.58
C ASP A 172 -9.49 -4.30 -12.28
N TYR A 173 -10.64 -4.11 -12.95
CA TYR A 173 -11.27 -5.16 -13.77
C TYR A 173 -10.39 -5.61 -14.95
N CYS A 174 -9.66 -4.71 -15.59
CA CYS A 174 -8.65 -5.09 -16.60
C CYS A 174 -7.51 -5.94 -16.00
N GLY A 175 -7.12 -5.65 -14.76
CA GLY A 175 -6.14 -6.43 -14.00
C GLY A 175 -6.56 -7.89 -13.82
N ILE A 176 -7.81 -8.13 -13.44
CA ILE A 176 -8.38 -9.48 -13.30
C ILE A 176 -8.28 -10.24 -14.64
N ALA A 177 -8.72 -9.64 -15.74
CA ALA A 177 -8.64 -10.25 -17.07
C ALA A 177 -7.19 -10.57 -17.49
N LEU A 178 -6.22 -9.72 -17.15
CA LEU A 178 -4.80 -9.95 -17.44
C LEU A 178 -4.19 -11.08 -16.58
N LEU A 179 -4.61 -11.23 -15.33
CA LEU A 179 -4.24 -12.39 -14.49
C LEU A 179 -4.84 -13.70 -15.03
N ILE A 180 -6.08 -13.67 -15.52
CA ILE A 180 -6.70 -14.83 -16.19
C ILE A 180 -5.90 -15.21 -17.44
N ILE A 181 -5.64 -14.30 -18.38
CA ILE A 181 -4.81 -14.60 -19.56
C ILE A 181 -3.43 -15.14 -19.14
N GLY A 182 -2.75 -14.47 -18.20
CA GLY A 182 -1.39 -14.82 -17.77
C GLY A 182 -1.28 -16.19 -17.09
N SER A 183 -2.29 -16.61 -16.31
CA SER A 183 -2.30 -17.91 -15.61
C SER A 183 -2.55 -19.11 -16.54
N PHE A 184 -3.29 -18.93 -17.62
CA PHE A 184 -3.53 -19.99 -18.60
C PHE A 184 -2.29 -20.32 -19.46
N VAL A 185 -1.35 -19.38 -19.63
CA VAL A 185 -0.13 -19.60 -20.43
C VAL A 185 0.73 -20.77 -19.89
N PRO A 186 1.17 -20.81 -18.62
CA PRO A 186 1.89 -21.96 -18.07
C PRO A 186 1.02 -23.22 -18.04
N TRP A 187 -0.25 -23.10 -17.66
CA TRP A 187 -1.16 -24.25 -17.57
C TRP A 187 -1.31 -24.96 -18.93
N LEU A 188 -1.58 -24.22 -20.02
CA LEU A 188 -1.64 -24.78 -21.38
C LEU A 188 -0.27 -25.23 -21.90
N TYR A 189 0.82 -24.57 -21.51
CA TYR A 189 2.18 -24.93 -21.94
C TYR A 189 2.57 -26.34 -21.48
N TYR A 190 2.33 -26.67 -20.21
CA TYR A 190 2.60 -28.01 -19.65
C TYR A 190 1.45 -29.00 -19.88
N GLY A 191 0.19 -28.58 -19.76
CA GLY A 191 -0.99 -29.45 -19.96
C GLY A 191 -1.04 -30.08 -21.36
N PHE A 192 -0.67 -29.31 -22.38
CA PHE A 192 -0.52 -29.81 -23.75
C PHE A 192 0.96 -29.94 -24.17
N TYR A 193 1.86 -30.34 -23.27
CA TYR A 193 3.32 -30.27 -23.53
C TYR A 193 3.72 -30.81 -24.91
N CYS A 194 3.26 -32.02 -25.25
CA CYS A 194 3.52 -32.72 -26.51
C CYS A 194 2.68 -32.21 -27.70
N ASP A 195 1.49 -31.65 -27.47
CA ASP A 195 0.46 -31.44 -28.49
C ASP A 195 0.31 -29.96 -28.87
N TYR A 196 1.05 -29.54 -29.89
CA TYR A 196 1.12 -28.15 -30.32
C TYR A 196 -0.24 -27.58 -30.81
N GLN A 197 -1.05 -28.39 -31.50
CA GLN A 197 -2.33 -27.94 -32.08
C GLN A 197 -3.35 -27.49 -31.01
N PRO A 198 -3.76 -28.33 -30.02
CA PRO A 198 -4.67 -27.87 -28.97
C PRO A 198 -4.06 -26.74 -28.14
N LYS A 199 -2.76 -26.76 -27.85
CA LYS A 199 -2.06 -25.67 -27.14
C LYS A 199 -2.27 -24.31 -27.81
N LEU A 200 -2.07 -24.24 -29.13
CA LEU A 200 -2.23 -23.01 -29.90
C LEU A 200 -3.70 -22.57 -29.99
N VAL A 201 -4.63 -23.51 -30.18
CA VAL A 201 -6.07 -23.22 -30.26
C VAL A 201 -6.60 -22.67 -28.93
N TYR A 202 -6.36 -23.36 -27.81
CA TYR A 202 -6.84 -22.90 -26.50
C TYR A 202 -6.19 -21.58 -26.07
N LEU A 203 -4.89 -21.40 -26.34
CA LEU A 203 -4.21 -20.13 -26.04
C LEU A 203 -4.80 -18.96 -26.83
N THR A 204 -5.11 -19.18 -28.11
CA THR A 204 -5.76 -18.17 -28.96
C THR A 204 -7.17 -17.82 -28.46
N VAL A 205 -7.95 -18.83 -28.07
CA VAL A 205 -9.30 -18.65 -27.50
C VAL A 205 -9.25 -17.84 -26.21
N VAL A 206 -8.35 -18.18 -25.27
CA VAL A 206 -8.18 -17.42 -24.01
C VAL A 206 -7.77 -15.97 -24.27
N ILE A 207 -6.85 -15.72 -25.20
CA ILE A 207 -6.42 -14.35 -25.54
C ILE A 207 -7.59 -13.54 -26.13
N VAL A 208 -8.37 -14.10 -27.06
CA VAL A 208 -9.52 -13.43 -27.66
C VAL A 208 -10.60 -13.10 -26.61
N LEU A 209 -10.90 -14.05 -25.73
CA LEU A 209 -11.89 -13.87 -24.65
C LEU A 209 -11.42 -12.85 -23.61
N GLY A 210 -10.16 -12.90 -23.21
CA GLY A 210 -9.58 -11.93 -22.27
C GLY A 210 -9.51 -10.52 -22.84
N ILE A 211 -9.22 -10.36 -24.14
CA ILE A 211 -9.34 -9.07 -24.84
C ILE A 211 -10.79 -8.58 -24.84
N ALA A 212 -11.77 -9.46 -25.08
CA ALA A 212 -13.19 -9.09 -25.01
C ALA A 212 -13.59 -8.64 -23.60
N ALA A 213 -13.15 -9.34 -22.55
CA ALA A 213 -13.38 -8.97 -21.15
C ALA A 213 -12.74 -7.61 -20.79
N VAL A 214 -11.54 -7.31 -21.29
CA VAL A 214 -10.92 -5.97 -21.15
C VAL A 214 -11.74 -4.89 -21.86
N VAL A 215 -12.23 -5.14 -23.08
CA VAL A 215 -13.08 -4.17 -23.81
C VAL A 215 -14.42 -3.93 -23.09
N VAL A 216 -15.04 -4.97 -22.54
CA VAL A 216 -16.27 -4.86 -21.71
C VAL A 216 -15.98 -4.10 -20.42
N SER A 217 -14.88 -4.42 -19.73
CA SER A 217 -14.43 -3.75 -18.49
C SER A 217 -14.19 -2.25 -18.68
N LEU A 218 -13.75 -1.82 -19.87
CA LEU A 218 -13.55 -0.42 -20.21
C LEU A 218 -14.84 0.35 -20.53
N TRP A 219 -15.98 -0.32 -20.72
CA TRP A 219 -17.27 0.33 -21.01
C TRP A 219 -17.86 0.98 -19.74
N ASP A 220 -18.15 2.28 -19.80
CA ASP A 220 -18.72 3.07 -18.68
C ASP A 220 -19.99 2.48 -18.03
N LYS A 221 -20.76 1.67 -18.76
CA LYS A 221 -21.96 0.99 -18.26
C LYS A 221 -21.64 -0.13 -17.28
N PHE A 222 -20.53 -0.83 -17.48
CA PHE A 222 -20.19 -2.06 -16.75
C PHE A 222 -19.88 -1.81 -15.26
N GLY A 223 -19.46 -0.59 -14.92
CA GLY A 223 -19.19 -0.15 -13.54
C GLY A 223 -20.43 0.14 -12.70
N GLU A 224 -21.65 0.22 -13.26
CA GLU A 224 -22.85 0.48 -12.44
C GLU A 224 -23.10 -0.69 -11.46
N PRO A 225 -23.58 -0.44 -10.21
CA PRO A 225 -23.84 -1.50 -9.22
C PRO A 225 -24.83 -2.58 -9.72
N ARG A 226 -25.72 -2.21 -10.65
CA ARG A 226 -26.66 -3.11 -11.33
C ARG A 226 -25.98 -4.30 -12.02
N TYR A 227 -24.73 -4.15 -12.46
CA TYR A 227 -23.97 -5.20 -13.13
C TYR A 227 -23.11 -6.05 -12.17
N ARG A 228 -23.11 -5.79 -10.85
CA ARG A 228 -22.35 -6.59 -9.87
C ARG A 228 -22.60 -8.12 -10.01
N PRO A 229 -23.83 -8.63 -10.25
CA PRO A 229 -24.07 -10.06 -10.50
C PRO A 229 -23.56 -10.56 -11.86
N LEU A 230 -23.39 -9.68 -12.85
CA LEU A 230 -22.83 -10.01 -14.16
C LEU A 230 -21.29 -9.98 -14.15
N ARG A 231 -20.67 -9.14 -13.30
CA ARG A 231 -19.23 -9.18 -13.01
C ARG A 231 -18.85 -10.50 -12.32
N ALA A 232 -19.60 -10.89 -11.29
CA ALA A 232 -19.54 -12.25 -10.72
C ALA A 232 -20.07 -13.37 -11.67
N GLY A 233 -20.56 -12.98 -12.86
CA GLY A 233 -20.93 -13.89 -13.94
C GLY A 233 -19.76 -14.17 -14.91
N GLU A 234 -18.71 -13.35 -14.91
CA GLU A 234 -17.47 -13.67 -15.64
C GLU A 234 -16.71 -14.80 -14.92
N ASP A 235 -16.84 -14.92 -13.59
CA ASP A 235 -16.46 -16.13 -12.84
C ASP A 235 -17.23 -17.39 -13.29
N PHE A 236 -18.40 -17.26 -13.94
CA PHE A 236 -19.07 -18.42 -14.55
C PHE A 236 -18.32 -18.93 -15.80
N PHE A 237 -17.53 -18.07 -16.45
CA PHE A 237 -16.58 -18.51 -17.47
C PHE A 237 -15.37 -19.21 -16.84
N GLN A 238 -14.93 -18.78 -15.64
CA GLN A 238 -13.97 -19.52 -14.83
C GLN A 238 -14.51 -20.93 -14.48
N VAL A 239 -15.80 -21.05 -14.08
CA VAL A 239 -16.48 -22.35 -13.88
C VAL A 239 -16.55 -23.18 -15.17
N PHE A 240 -16.65 -22.56 -16.35
CA PHE A 240 -16.60 -23.27 -17.62
C PHE A 240 -15.18 -23.82 -17.90
N ALA A 241 -14.13 -23.05 -17.59
CA ALA A 241 -12.75 -23.52 -17.68
C ALA A 241 -12.43 -24.62 -16.65
N THR A 242 -12.88 -24.50 -15.41
CA THR A 242 -12.76 -25.54 -14.37
C THR A 242 -13.62 -26.78 -14.67
N ARG A 243 -14.55 -26.71 -15.63
CA ARG A 243 -15.22 -27.89 -16.21
C ARG A 243 -14.48 -28.45 -17.43
N LEU A 244 -13.70 -27.65 -18.16
CA LEU A 244 -12.71 -28.17 -19.12
C LEU A 244 -11.59 -28.93 -18.40
N GLU A 245 -11.16 -28.49 -17.20
CA GLU A 245 -10.28 -29.25 -16.29
C GLU A 245 -10.86 -30.62 -15.84
N GLN A 246 -12.15 -30.87 -16.07
CA GLN A 246 -12.82 -32.15 -15.78
C GLN A 246 -13.11 -32.97 -17.06
N CYS A 247 -12.65 -32.53 -18.22
CA CYS A 247 -12.92 -33.13 -19.53
C CYS A 247 -11.64 -33.40 -20.36
N ILE A 248 -10.46 -33.28 -19.73
CA ILE A 248 -9.12 -33.53 -20.28
C ILE A 248 -8.40 -34.47 -19.31
#